data_AF-A0A972R7Z6-F1
#
_entry.id   AF-A0A972R7Z6-F1
#
_cell.length_a   1.000
_cell.length_b   1.000
_cell.length_c   1.000
_cell.angle_alpha   90.00
_cell.angle_beta   90.00
_cell.angle_gamma   90.00
#
_symmetry.space_group_name_H-M   'P 1'
#
loop_
_entity.id
_entity.type
_entity.pdbx_description
1 polymer ?
#
loop_
_entity_poly.entity_id
_entity_poly.type
_entity_poly.pdbx_seq_one_letter_code
_entity_poly.pdbx_strand_id
1 'polypeptide(L)'
;MKISLFKKKYCYRPTLLGAIIVLAAILSLLRVSMPAIHSFLSLDKPIDSKTMILEGWVSSYALPDLIKYYEARNYKQLIVTGIPMTQYEYASDFNYTSQATIKALNHFGFNDTVYEASIPTSIYQDRTYSTALTAKEIFEAHPGWAKSFNVYSMGVHSRRSLLLFKKAFGDDYKIGVISHSVRTYIGNKWWTSSVGFRTVTNEMLAYFYASLFFYPDENDYLRKIDRGKFFDKHRNERNKKQFEFTDTLTSPFNKEEISHHIKFNYFDISPRYVAKAKFSLDTSDAVFEMPTTTSRKPLYRVYGHLDFSINDTMLNLTAYQNMEFISHPVYGSSLFVPFTDLTNGNTTYGGGRYLDIRIPETDSIELDFNSAYNPYCAYSERWSCPLVPFGNHLNIKIKAGEKKYKQSR
;
A
#
# COMPACT_ATOMS: atom_id res chain seq x y z
N MET A 1 -13.94 67.13 3.67
CA MET A 1 -14.26 66.18 2.58
C MET A 1 -15.05 65.01 3.17
N LYS A 2 -16.37 64.92 2.95
CA LYS A 2 -17.19 63.81 3.47
C LYS A 2 -16.99 62.60 2.55
N ILE A 3 -16.20 61.62 2.99
CA ILE A 3 -16.05 60.34 2.28
C ILE A 3 -17.33 59.53 2.52
N SER A 4 -18.12 59.31 1.46
CA SER A 4 -19.29 58.43 1.48
C SER A 4 -18.82 57.00 1.19
N LEU A 5 -18.91 56.11 2.17
CA LEU A 5 -18.53 54.69 2.04
C LEU A 5 -19.58 53.84 1.31
N PHE A 6 -20.80 54.36 1.12
CA PHE A 6 -21.90 53.61 0.51
C PHE A 6 -22.76 54.50 -0.40
N LYS A 7 -23.05 54.00 -1.61
CA LYS A 7 -23.97 54.62 -2.57
C LYS A 7 -25.23 53.77 -2.71
N LYS A 8 -26.40 54.35 -2.40
CA LYS A 8 -27.69 53.67 -2.57
C LYS A 8 -27.93 53.37 -4.05
N LYS A 9 -28.15 52.10 -4.40
CA LYS A 9 -28.57 51.66 -5.73
C LYS A 9 -29.95 51.00 -5.64
N TYR A 10 -30.85 51.35 -6.55
CA TYR A 10 -32.14 50.67 -6.71
C TYR A 10 -31.93 49.46 -7.63
N CYS A 11 -32.45 48.29 -7.24
CA CYS A 11 -32.37 47.06 -8.02
C CYS A 11 -33.77 46.45 -8.11
N TYR A 12 -34.17 46.02 -9.31
CA TYR A 12 -35.41 45.27 -9.48
C TYR A 12 -35.29 43.93 -8.76
N ARG A 13 -36.27 43.63 -7.91
CA ARG A 13 -36.41 42.32 -7.27
C ARG A 13 -37.67 41.63 -7.80
N PRO A 14 -37.67 40.30 -7.94
CA PRO A 14 -38.89 39.58 -8.24
C PRO A 14 -39.96 39.90 -7.19
N THR A 15 -41.21 40.07 -7.62
CA THR A 15 -42.36 39.99 -6.71
C THR A 15 -42.43 38.58 -6.11
N LEU A 16 -43.21 38.36 -5.05
CA LEU A 16 -43.41 37.01 -4.50
C LEU A 16 -43.86 36.02 -5.60
N LEU A 17 -44.81 36.44 -6.44
CA LEU A 17 -45.27 35.67 -7.61
C LEU A 17 -44.14 35.45 -8.63
N GLY A 18 -43.36 36.48 -8.93
CA GLY A 18 -42.19 36.37 -9.81
C GLY A 18 -41.14 35.39 -9.27
N ALA A 19 -40.87 35.41 -7.96
CA ALA A 19 -39.98 34.47 -7.30
C ALA A 19 -40.51 33.03 -7.37
N ILE A 20 -41.82 32.83 -7.17
CA ILE A 20 -42.47 31.52 -7.31
C ILE A 20 -42.36 30.99 -8.74
N ILE A 21 -42.62 31.83 -9.75
CA ILE A 21 -42.50 31.46 -11.18
C ILE A 21 -41.06 31.09 -11.52
N VAL A 22 -40.09 31.89 -11.09
CA VAL A 22 -38.66 31.60 -11.29
C VAL A 22 -38.28 30.29 -10.62
N LEU A 23 -38.73 30.06 -9.38
CA LEU A 23 -38.47 28.81 -8.66
C LEU A 23 -39.10 27.61 -9.39
N ALA A 24 -40.35 27.73 -9.85
CA ALA A 24 -41.03 26.68 -10.60
C ALA A 24 -40.32 26.37 -11.94
N ALA A 25 -39.84 27.40 -12.64
CA ALA A 25 -39.05 27.24 -13.86
C ALA A 25 -37.73 26.53 -13.58
N ILE A 26 -37.02 26.90 -12.51
CA ILE A 26 -35.78 26.23 -12.08
C ILE A 26 -36.05 24.76 -11.73
N LEU A 27 -37.09 24.47 -10.95
CA LEU A 27 -37.45 23.11 -10.57
C LEU A 27 -37.86 22.26 -11.78
N SER A 28 -38.61 22.84 -12.72
CA SER A 28 -38.97 22.19 -13.98
C SER A 28 -37.75 21.88 -14.84
N LEU A 29 -36.84 22.83 -14.98
CA LEU A 29 -35.58 22.64 -15.72
C LEU A 29 -34.72 21.56 -15.05
N LEU A 30 -34.56 21.62 -13.73
CA LEU A 30 -33.86 20.60 -12.95
C LEU A 30 -34.48 19.23 -13.21
N ARG A 31 -35.81 19.12 -13.17
CA ARG A 31 -36.56 17.88 -13.41
C ARG A 31 -36.28 17.30 -14.79
N VAL A 32 -36.34 18.12 -15.84
CA VAL A 32 -36.10 17.70 -17.23
C VAL A 32 -34.63 17.32 -17.45
N SER A 33 -33.69 17.97 -16.76
CA SER A 33 -32.25 17.69 -16.88
C SER A 33 -31.80 16.41 -16.19
N MET A 34 -32.61 15.83 -15.28
CA MET A 34 -32.17 14.70 -14.45
C MET A 34 -31.65 13.50 -15.26
N PRO A 35 -32.34 12.99 -16.31
CA PRO A 35 -31.79 11.89 -17.11
C PRO A 35 -30.44 12.21 -17.75
N ALA A 36 -30.28 13.45 -18.24
CA ALA A 36 -29.07 13.90 -18.91
C ALA A 36 -27.86 13.95 -17.98
N ILE A 37 -28.05 14.26 -16.70
CA ILE A 37 -26.98 14.26 -15.69
C ILE A 37 -26.34 12.88 -15.57
N HIS A 38 -27.15 11.82 -15.51
CA HIS A 38 -26.63 10.46 -15.43
C HIS A 38 -25.84 10.09 -16.68
N SER A 39 -26.41 10.31 -17.88
CA SER A 39 -25.72 10.02 -19.15
C SER A 39 -24.44 10.83 -19.32
N PHE A 40 -24.40 12.06 -18.81
CA PHE A 40 -23.18 12.86 -18.78
C PHE A 40 -22.11 12.18 -17.92
N LEU A 41 -22.42 11.86 -16.65
CA LEU A 41 -21.44 11.34 -15.69
C LEU A 41 -21.03 9.88 -15.96
N SER A 42 -21.96 9.05 -16.41
CA SER A 42 -21.73 7.63 -16.74
C SER A 42 -21.09 7.48 -18.12
N LEU A 43 -19.96 8.15 -18.32
CA LEU A 43 -19.24 8.20 -19.58
C LEU A 43 -18.65 6.82 -19.91
N ASP A 44 -19.07 6.25 -21.03
CA ASP A 44 -18.50 5.04 -21.63
C ASP A 44 -17.84 5.42 -22.96
N LYS A 45 -16.52 5.50 -22.98
CA LYS A 45 -15.75 5.90 -24.17
C LYS A 45 -14.40 5.18 -24.20
N PRO A 46 -14.41 3.85 -24.45
CA PRO A 46 -13.19 3.07 -24.53
C PRO A 46 -12.37 3.46 -25.77
N ILE A 47 -11.07 3.23 -25.70
CA ILE A 47 -10.12 3.35 -26.82
C ILE A 47 -9.51 1.99 -27.15
N ASP A 48 -8.86 1.87 -28.31
CA ASP A 48 -8.01 0.71 -28.58
C ASP A 48 -6.74 0.78 -27.72
N SER A 49 -6.53 -0.25 -26.90
CA SER A 49 -5.38 -0.38 -26.00
C SER A 49 -5.18 -1.85 -25.60
N LYS A 50 -3.95 -2.18 -25.17
CA LYS A 50 -3.58 -3.47 -24.59
C LYS A 50 -3.59 -3.49 -23.07
N THR A 51 -3.75 -2.34 -22.42
CA THR A 51 -3.74 -2.22 -20.96
C THR A 51 -5.12 -1.80 -20.44
N MET A 52 -5.63 -2.53 -19.45
CA MET A 52 -6.82 -2.17 -18.69
C MET A 52 -6.43 -1.86 -17.24
N ILE A 53 -7.01 -0.80 -16.69
CA ILE A 53 -6.90 -0.46 -15.26
C ILE A 53 -8.27 -0.68 -14.61
N LEU A 54 -8.37 -1.66 -13.74
CA LEU A 54 -9.57 -1.97 -12.96
C LEU A 54 -9.52 -1.25 -11.61
N GLU A 55 -10.54 -0.44 -11.32
CA GLU A 55 -10.73 0.09 -9.97
C GLU A 55 -11.13 -1.01 -8.98
N GLY A 56 -10.30 -1.31 -7.99
CA GLY A 56 -10.48 -2.42 -7.03
C GLY A 56 -11.66 -2.27 -6.06
N TRP A 57 -12.45 -1.21 -6.16
CA TRP A 57 -13.74 -1.08 -5.47
C TRP A 57 -14.95 -1.36 -6.38
N VAL A 58 -14.71 -1.79 -7.63
CA VAL A 58 -15.74 -2.33 -8.50
C VAL A 58 -16.36 -3.56 -7.84
N SER A 59 -17.69 -3.65 -7.89
CA SER A 59 -18.42 -4.76 -7.27
C SER A 59 -18.11 -6.09 -7.94
N SER A 60 -18.04 -7.17 -7.16
CA SER A 60 -17.70 -8.52 -7.64
C SER A 60 -18.59 -9.03 -8.78
N TYR A 61 -19.86 -8.59 -8.85
CA TYR A 61 -20.77 -8.97 -9.94
C TYR A 61 -20.36 -8.44 -11.32
N ALA A 62 -19.49 -7.43 -11.38
CA ALA A 62 -19.00 -6.86 -12.64
C ALA A 62 -17.77 -7.60 -13.17
N LEU A 63 -17.12 -8.45 -12.36
CA LEU A 63 -15.89 -9.13 -12.73
C LEU A 63 -16.08 -10.15 -13.87
N PRO A 64 -17.15 -10.98 -13.91
CA PRO A 64 -17.37 -11.87 -15.05
C PRO A 64 -17.52 -11.13 -16.39
N ASP A 65 -18.18 -9.98 -16.38
CA ASP A 65 -18.35 -9.16 -17.58
C ASP A 65 -17.06 -8.44 -17.97
N LEU A 66 -16.26 -8.01 -16.98
CA LEU A 66 -14.91 -7.51 -17.21
C LEU A 66 -14.03 -8.55 -17.89
N ILE A 67 -14.02 -9.80 -17.39
CA ILE A 67 -13.17 -10.88 -17.94
C ILE A 67 -13.54 -11.12 -19.41
N LYS A 68 -14.83 -11.27 -19.72
CA LYS A 68 -15.31 -11.40 -21.10
C LYS A 68 -14.89 -10.21 -21.97
N TYR A 69 -15.01 -8.99 -21.45
CA TYR A 69 -14.63 -7.78 -22.17
C TYR A 69 -13.11 -7.72 -22.41
N TYR A 70 -12.32 -8.10 -21.42
CA TYR A 70 -10.86 -8.16 -21.46
C TYR A 70 -10.39 -9.13 -22.56
N GLU A 71 -10.95 -10.32 -22.59
CA GLU A 71 -10.65 -11.35 -23.59
C GLU A 71 -11.10 -10.93 -24.99
N ALA A 72 -12.35 -10.48 -25.15
CA ALA A 72 -12.92 -10.11 -26.45
C ALA A 72 -12.16 -8.97 -27.14
N ARG A 73 -11.51 -8.09 -26.36
CA ARG A 73 -10.73 -6.94 -26.86
C ARG A 73 -9.23 -7.21 -26.92
N ASN A 74 -8.79 -8.43 -26.60
CA ASN A 74 -7.38 -8.83 -26.62
C ASN A 74 -6.48 -7.91 -25.78
N TYR A 75 -6.93 -7.56 -24.58
CA TYR A 75 -6.04 -6.93 -23.59
C TYR A 75 -4.92 -7.90 -23.20
N LYS A 76 -3.82 -7.35 -22.71
CA LYS A 76 -2.60 -8.07 -22.35
C LYS A 76 -2.09 -7.74 -20.96
N GLN A 77 -2.45 -6.58 -20.43
CA GLN A 77 -2.10 -6.18 -19.08
C GLN A 77 -3.35 -5.76 -18.32
N LEU A 78 -3.50 -6.28 -17.10
CA LEU A 78 -4.49 -5.83 -16.15
C LEU A 78 -3.78 -5.21 -14.94
N ILE A 79 -4.02 -3.92 -14.70
CA ILE A 79 -3.66 -3.25 -13.45
C ILE A 79 -4.90 -3.22 -12.56
N VAL A 80 -4.79 -3.57 -11.29
CA VAL A 80 -5.87 -3.42 -10.31
C VAL A 80 -5.46 -2.37 -9.27
N THR A 81 -6.18 -1.25 -9.22
CA THR A 81 -5.90 -0.21 -8.23
C THR A 81 -6.58 -0.49 -6.90
N GLY A 82 -5.88 -0.29 -5.79
CA GLY A 82 -6.37 -0.61 -4.46
C GLY A 82 -6.39 0.58 -3.50
N ILE A 83 -7.42 0.64 -2.67
CA ILE A 83 -7.43 1.42 -1.42
C ILE A 83 -7.29 0.48 -0.21
N PRO A 84 -6.78 0.98 0.93
CA PRO A 84 -6.71 0.23 2.19
C PRO A 84 -8.06 -0.35 2.60
N MET A 85 -8.06 -1.61 3.06
CA MET A 85 -9.24 -2.23 3.64
C MET A 85 -9.42 -1.79 5.09
N THR A 86 -10.37 -0.90 5.32
CA THR A 86 -10.70 -0.42 6.68
C THR A 86 -11.82 -1.23 7.33
N GLN A 87 -12.58 -2.00 6.55
CA GLN A 87 -13.60 -2.90 7.06
C GLN A 87 -12.99 -4.29 7.21
N TYR A 88 -13.11 -4.88 8.39
CA TYR A 88 -12.55 -6.19 8.72
C TYR A 88 -11.01 -6.26 8.65
N GLU A 89 -10.29 -5.15 8.88
CA GLU A 89 -8.82 -5.08 8.83
C GLU A 89 -8.13 -6.19 9.64
N TYR A 90 -8.71 -6.57 10.80
CA TYR A 90 -8.17 -7.62 11.67
C TYR A 90 -8.64 -9.04 11.35
N ALA A 91 -9.58 -9.20 10.41
CA ALA A 91 -10.20 -10.48 10.05
C ALA A 91 -10.09 -10.80 8.55
N SER A 92 -9.48 -9.91 7.77
CA SER A 92 -9.26 -10.08 6.35
C SER A 92 -7.84 -10.56 6.08
N ASP A 93 -7.68 -11.49 5.15
CA ASP A 93 -6.38 -11.86 4.60
C ASP A 93 -5.75 -10.74 3.73
N PHE A 94 -6.46 -9.62 3.53
CA PHE A 94 -6.10 -8.57 2.61
C PHE A 94 -5.91 -7.23 3.31
N ASN A 95 -4.83 -6.54 2.95
CA ASN A 95 -4.57 -5.18 3.40
C ASN A 95 -5.24 -4.15 2.46
N TYR A 96 -5.46 -4.53 1.20
CA TYR A 96 -5.97 -3.63 0.16
C TYR A 96 -7.11 -4.28 -0.64
N THR A 97 -8.04 -3.45 -1.10
CA THR A 97 -9.17 -3.85 -1.94
C THR A 97 -8.72 -4.51 -3.26
N SER A 98 -7.59 -4.08 -3.82
CA SER A 98 -6.95 -4.72 -4.97
C SER A 98 -6.69 -6.20 -4.76
N GLN A 99 -6.19 -6.61 -3.59
CA GLN A 99 -5.87 -8.01 -3.27
C GLN A 99 -7.14 -8.85 -3.20
N ALA A 100 -8.19 -8.31 -2.57
CA ALA A 100 -9.51 -8.93 -2.56
C ALA A 100 -10.09 -9.07 -3.98
N THR A 101 -9.96 -8.04 -4.82
CA THR A 101 -10.38 -8.06 -6.23
C THR A 101 -9.58 -9.09 -7.04
N ILE A 102 -8.26 -9.17 -6.86
CA ILE A 102 -7.41 -10.17 -7.53
C ILE A 102 -7.84 -11.59 -7.15
N LYS A 103 -8.09 -11.85 -5.87
CA LYS A 103 -8.63 -13.16 -5.45
C LYS A 103 -9.99 -13.46 -6.07
N ALA A 104 -10.87 -12.45 -6.17
CA ALA A 104 -12.16 -12.60 -6.82
C ALA A 104 -12.04 -12.84 -8.33
N LEU A 105 -11.11 -12.18 -9.02
CA LEU A 105 -10.80 -12.41 -10.43
C LEU A 105 -10.36 -13.87 -10.67
N ASN A 106 -9.43 -14.37 -9.84
CA ASN A 106 -8.97 -15.76 -9.92
C ASN A 106 -10.12 -16.74 -9.66
N HIS A 107 -11.02 -16.45 -8.72
CA HIS A 107 -12.21 -17.25 -8.48
C HIS A 107 -13.13 -17.33 -9.71
N PHE A 108 -13.24 -16.25 -10.48
CA PHE A 108 -14.00 -16.22 -11.73
C PHE A 108 -13.20 -16.72 -12.96
N GLY A 109 -12.02 -17.32 -12.74
CA GLY A 109 -11.24 -17.97 -13.80
C GLY A 109 -10.29 -17.06 -14.56
N PHE A 110 -10.01 -15.84 -14.08
CA PHE A 110 -8.98 -14.99 -14.67
C PHE A 110 -7.58 -15.52 -14.29
N ASN A 111 -6.76 -15.84 -15.29
CA ASN A 111 -5.45 -16.48 -15.09
C ASN A 111 -4.27 -15.64 -15.60
N ASP A 112 -4.53 -14.50 -16.24
CA ASP A 112 -3.49 -13.59 -16.73
C ASP A 112 -2.79 -12.87 -15.57
N THR A 113 -1.58 -12.37 -15.83
CA THR A 113 -0.82 -11.59 -14.85
C THR A 113 -1.57 -10.30 -14.49
N VAL A 114 -1.75 -10.08 -13.17
CA VAL A 114 -2.33 -8.85 -12.63
C VAL A 114 -1.26 -8.04 -11.91
N TYR A 115 -1.21 -6.75 -12.22
CA TYR A 115 -0.34 -5.79 -11.55
C TYR A 115 -1.12 -5.03 -10.48
N GLU A 116 -0.66 -5.08 -9.24
CA GLU A 116 -1.32 -4.41 -8.12
C GLU A 116 -0.84 -2.95 -7.98
N ALA A 117 -1.78 -2.00 -7.89
CA ALA A 117 -1.50 -0.57 -7.71
C ALA A 117 -2.22 0.01 -6.48
N SER A 118 -1.68 -0.18 -5.27
CA SER A 118 -2.35 0.21 -4.02
C SER A 118 -1.79 1.47 -3.40
N ILE A 119 -2.69 2.37 -2.94
CA ILE A 119 -2.30 3.53 -2.12
C ILE A 119 -2.18 3.14 -0.64
N PRO A 120 -1.29 3.78 0.13
CA PRO A 120 -1.10 3.45 1.53
C PRO A 120 -2.21 3.96 2.45
N THR A 121 -2.28 3.41 3.67
CA THR A 121 -3.27 3.72 4.71
C THR A 121 -3.27 5.20 5.10
N SER A 122 -2.13 5.87 5.00
CA SER A 122 -2.01 7.31 5.28
C SER A 122 -2.75 8.24 4.30
N ILE A 123 -3.22 7.72 3.15
CA ILE A 123 -3.93 8.50 2.14
C ILE A 123 -5.43 8.28 2.26
N TYR A 124 -6.09 9.25 2.89
CA TYR A 124 -7.55 9.25 3.10
C TYR A 124 -8.30 10.16 2.12
N GLN A 125 -7.60 11.06 1.44
CA GLN A 125 -8.15 12.05 0.51
C GLN A 125 -7.71 11.76 -0.93
N ASP A 126 -8.46 12.27 -1.90
CA ASP A 126 -8.14 12.21 -3.34
C ASP A 126 -7.70 10.83 -3.84
N ARG A 127 -8.37 9.80 -3.31
CA ARG A 127 -7.97 8.40 -3.50
C ARG A 127 -7.87 8.03 -4.97
N THR A 128 -8.84 8.43 -5.80
CA THR A 128 -8.83 8.15 -7.25
C THR A 128 -7.61 8.74 -7.96
N TYR A 129 -7.18 9.96 -7.59
CA TYR A 129 -5.97 10.57 -8.16
C TYR A 129 -4.72 9.85 -7.67
N SER A 130 -4.65 9.55 -6.38
CA SER A 130 -3.52 8.84 -5.78
C SER A 130 -3.37 7.42 -6.34
N THR A 131 -4.46 6.70 -6.58
CA THR A 131 -4.45 5.39 -7.23
C THR A 131 -4.07 5.46 -8.71
N ALA A 132 -4.36 6.58 -9.38
CA ALA A 132 -3.88 6.80 -10.74
C ALA A 132 -2.36 7.01 -10.75
N LEU A 133 -1.78 7.70 -9.76
CA LEU A 133 -0.34 7.82 -9.60
C LEU A 133 0.34 6.47 -9.30
N THR A 134 -0.23 5.63 -8.44
CA THR A 134 0.33 4.29 -8.22
C THR A 134 0.23 3.40 -9.46
N ALA A 135 -0.81 3.59 -10.29
CA ALA A 135 -0.88 2.92 -11.58
C ALA A 135 0.17 3.45 -12.56
N LYS A 136 0.49 4.74 -12.52
CA LYS A 136 1.54 5.38 -13.33
C LYS A 136 2.92 4.82 -13.03
N GLU A 137 3.26 4.58 -11.76
CA GLU A 137 4.51 3.91 -11.36
C GLU A 137 4.68 2.54 -12.04
N ILE A 138 3.58 1.79 -12.27
CA ILE A 138 3.64 0.52 -12.99
C ILE A 138 4.02 0.73 -14.45
N PHE A 139 3.49 1.75 -15.12
CA PHE A 139 3.91 2.09 -16.49
C PHE A 139 5.38 2.52 -16.53
N GLU A 140 5.85 3.27 -15.54
CA GLU A 140 7.25 3.69 -15.43
C GLU A 140 8.20 2.51 -15.22
N ALA A 141 7.76 1.49 -14.47
CA ALA A 141 8.48 0.22 -14.33
C ALA A 141 8.44 -0.65 -15.59
N HIS A 142 7.57 -0.34 -16.56
CA HIS A 142 7.40 -1.08 -17.81
C HIS A 142 7.49 -0.15 -19.04
N PRO A 143 8.66 0.43 -19.35
CA PRO A 143 8.82 1.44 -20.39
C PRO A 143 8.46 0.94 -21.80
N GLY A 144 8.38 -0.37 -22.02
CA GLY A 144 7.94 -0.96 -23.30
C GLY A 144 6.42 -0.99 -23.50
N TRP A 145 5.61 -0.61 -22.50
CA TRP A 145 4.16 -0.58 -22.64
C TRP A 145 3.70 0.63 -23.45
N ALA A 146 2.63 0.45 -24.23
CA ALA A 146 2.02 1.56 -24.94
C ALA A 146 1.48 2.58 -23.93
N LYS A 147 1.69 3.88 -24.19
CA LYS A 147 1.10 5.00 -23.42
C LYS A 147 -0.41 5.15 -23.71
N SER A 148 -1.16 4.08 -23.54
CA SER A 148 -2.60 4.04 -23.75
C SER A 148 -3.27 2.99 -22.87
N PHE A 149 -4.39 3.31 -22.24
CA PHE A 149 -5.15 2.36 -21.42
C PHE A 149 -6.62 2.73 -21.31
N ASN A 150 -7.43 1.77 -20.88
CA ASN A 150 -8.82 1.99 -20.48
C ASN A 150 -8.98 1.82 -18.97
N VAL A 151 -9.61 2.80 -18.32
CA VAL A 151 -10.03 2.68 -16.92
C VAL A 151 -11.40 2.00 -16.87
N TYR A 152 -11.51 0.86 -16.20
CA TYR A 152 -12.76 0.17 -15.94
C TYR A 152 -13.35 0.63 -14.60
N SER A 153 -14.46 1.35 -14.67
CA SER A 153 -15.15 1.98 -13.54
C SER A 153 -16.65 1.69 -13.55
N MET A 154 -17.39 2.26 -12.59
CA MET A 154 -18.81 1.97 -12.35
C MET A 154 -19.68 3.21 -12.51
N GLY A 155 -20.63 3.16 -13.45
CA GLY A 155 -21.69 4.15 -13.64
C GLY A 155 -21.19 5.59 -13.64
N VAL A 156 -21.86 6.44 -12.88
CA VAL A 156 -21.58 7.89 -12.82
C VAL A 156 -20.21 8.27 -12.25
N HIS A 157 -19.44 7.34 -11.67
CA HIS A 157 -18.08 7.60 -11.22
C HIS A 157 -17.08 7.73 -12.39
N SER A 158 -17.37 7.04 -13.50
CA SER A 158 -16.46 6.85 -14.64
C SER A 158 -15.91 8.16 -15.22
N ARG A 159 -16.74 9.21 -15.35
CA ARG A 159 -16.26 10.50 -15.89
C ARG A 159 -15.24 11.18 -14.97
N ARG A 160 -15.44 11.13 -13.65
CA ARG A 160 -14.50 11.73 -12.70
C ARG A 160 -13.21 10.92 -12.64
N SER A 161 -13.28 9.60 -12.67
CA SER A 161 -12.10 8.74 -12.80
C SER A 161 -11.29 9.10 -14.04
N LEU A 162 -11.92 9.19 -15.23
CA LEU A 162 -11.23 9.60 -16.45
C LEU A 162 -10.51 10.95 -16.30
N LEU A 163 -11.16 11.95 -15.69
CA LEU A 163 -10.56 13.27 -15.44
C LEU A 163 -9.33 13.18 -14.53
N LEU A 164 -9.41 12.42 -13.43
CA LEU A 164 -8.32 12.32 -12.45
C LEU A 164 -7.15 11.49 -12.99
N PHE A 165 -7.42 10.42 -13.75
CA PHE A 165 -6.39 9.66 -14.44
C PHE A 165 -5.67 10.51 -15.49
N LYS A 166 -6.39 11.34 -16.25
CA LYS A 166 -5.75 12.32 -17.17
C LYS A 166 -4.86 13.31 -16.44
N LYS A 167 -5.29 13.84 -15.29
CA LYS A 167 -4.47 14.73 -14.47
C LYS A 167 -3.19 14.05 -13.95
N ALA A 168 -3.25 12.78 -13.58
CA ALA A 168 -2.11 12.03 -13.04
C ALA A 168 -1.10 11.61 -14.12
N PHE A 169 -1.60 11.10 -15.25
CA PHE A 169 -0.75 10.59 -16.34
C PHE A 169 -0.26 11.67 -17.31
N GLY A 170 -0.96 12.81 -17.38
CA GLY A 170 -0.67 13.88 -18.32
C GLY A 170 -1.13 13.57 -19.75
N ASP A 171 -0.89 14.53 -20.65
CA ASP A 171 -1.40 14.50 -22.03
C ASP A 171 -0.67 13.50 -22.94
N ASP A 172 0.47 12.97 -22.48
CA ASP A 172 1.25 11.93 -23.15
C ASP A 172 0.50 10.59 -23.29
N TYR A 173 -0.52 10.37 -22.47
CA TYR A 173 -1.28 9.11 -22.44
C TYR A 173 -2.64 9.25 -23.11
N LYS A 174 -2.96 8.30 -23.99
CA LYS A 174 -4.32 8.14 -24.50
C LYS A 174 -5.14 7.34 -23.49
N ILE A 175 -6.14 7.96 -22.89
CA ILE A 175 -6.92 7.34 -21.82
C ILE A 175 -8.39 7.25 -22.22
N GLY A 176 -8.89 6.01 -22.29
CA GLY A 176 -10.32 5.71 -22.41
C GLY A 176 -10.92 5.30 -21.06
N VAL A 177 -12.25 5.20 -21.03
CA VAL A 177 -12.98 4.76 -19.85
C VAL A 177 -14.10 3.80 -20.25
N ILE A 178 -14.26 2.74 -19.47
CA ILE A 178 -15.34 1.77 -19.57
C ILE A 178 -16.23 1.96 -18.35
N SER A 179 -17.52 2.20 -18.57
CA SER A 179 -18.48 2.44 -17.50
C SER A 179 -19.44 1.26 -17.34
N HIS A 180 -19.16 0.37 -16.40
CA HIS A 180 -20.04 -0.75 -16.11
C HIS A 180 -21.29 -0.31 -15.34
N SER A 181 -22.42 -0.93 -15.64
CA SER A 181 -23.71 -0.61 -15.00
C SER A 181 -23.73 -0.94 -13.51
N VAL A 182 -24.42 -0.11 -12.72
CA VAL A 182 -24.64 -0.35 -11.29
C VAL A 182 -25.99 -1.04 -11.06
N ARG A 183 -26.07 -1.96 -10.08
CA ARG A 183 -27.32 -2.67 -9.73
C ARG A 183 -28.18 -1.97 -8.67
N THR A 184 -27.68 -0.89 -8.07
CA THR A 184 -28.29 -0.25 -6.89
C THR A 184 -29.38 0.78 -7.21
N TYR A 185 -29.47 1.24 -8.46
CA TYR A 185 -30.51 2.15 -8.92
C TYR A 185 -30.65 2.08 -10.45
N ILE A 186 -31.77 2.60 -10.98
CA ILE A 186 -32.03 2.65 -12.42
C ILE A 186 -31.46 3.96 -12.99
N GLY A 187 -30.52 3.88 -13.93
CA GLY A 187 -29.77 5.04 -14.44
C GLY A 187 -30.62 6.18 -14.97
N ASN A 188 -31.65 5.92 -15.79
CA ASN A 188 -32.54 6.97 -16.31
C ASN A 188 -33.66 7.40 -15.35
N LYS A 189 -33.68 6.87 -14.12
CA LYS A 189 -34.65 7.18 -13.05
C LYS A 189 -33.94 7.31 -11.71
N TRP A 190 -32.67 7.72 -11.70
CA TRP A 190 -31.80 7.67 -10.51
C TRP A 190 -32.35 8.44 -9.31
N TRP A 191 -33.12 9.50 -9.54
CA TRP A 191 -33.76 10.32 -8.51
C TRP A 191 -34.91 9.60 -7.77
N THR A 192 -35.40 8.45 -8.25
CA THR A 192 -36.50 7.72 -7.60
C THR A 192 -36.02 6.82 -6.47
N SER A 193 -34.70 6.72 -6.23
CA SER A 193 -34.14 6.00 -5.09
C SER A 193 -33.17 6.87 -4.30
N SER A 194 -33.12 6.67 -2.98
CA SER A 194 -32.19 7.38 -2.10
C SER A 194 -30.73 7.17 -2.51
N VAL A 195 -30.38 5.94 -2.90
CA VAL A 195 -29.03 5.58 -3.36
C VAL A 195 -28.70 6.30 -4.66
N GLY A 196 -29.58 6.24 -5.67
CA GLY A 196 -29.35 6.91 -6.95
C GLY A 196 -29.25 8.42 -6.79
N PHE A 197 -30.14 9.03 -6.00
CA PHE A 197 -30.11 10.47 -5.70
C PHE A 197 -28.77 10.90 -5.10
N ARG A 198 -28.31 10.24 -4.03
CA ARG A 198 -27.04 10.58 -3.37
C ARG A 198 -25.83 10.33 -4.26
N THR A 199 -25.77 9.19 -4.94
CA THR A 199 -24.62 8.84 -5.78
C THR A 199 -24.45 9.80 -6.95
N VAL A 200 -25.52 10.07 -7.70
CA VAL A 200 -25.44 10.94 -8.89
C VAL A 200 -25.17 12.38 -8.51
N THR A 201 -25.82 12.91 -7.48
CA THR A 201 -25.58 14.30 -7.02
C THR A 201 -24.18 14.49 -6.47
N ASN A 202 -23.68 13.55 -5.65
CA ASN A 202 -22.32 13.61 -5.12
C ASN A 202 -21.28 13.53 -6.24
N GLU A 203 -21.43 12.64 -7.21
CA GLU A 203 -20.49 12.54 -8.34
C GLU A 203 -20.55 13.78 -9.25
N MET A 204 -21.72 14.38 -9.43
CA MET A 204 -21.84 15.66 -10.15
C MET A 204 -21.02 16.75 -9.45
N LEU A 205 -21.23 16.95 -8.15
CA LEU A 205 -20.50 17.95 -7.37
C LEU A 205 -18.99 17.66 -7.33
N ALA A 206 -18.61 16.40 -7.12
CA ALA A 206 -17.21 15.98 -7.08
C ALA A 206 -16.52 16.18 -8.44
N TYR A 207 -17.21 15.93 -9.56
CA TYR A 207 -16.67 16.19 -10.90
C TYR A 207 -16.43 17.68 -11.13
N PHE A 208 -17.37 18.55 -10.73
CA PHE A 208 -17.18 20.00 -10.83
C PHE A 208 -16.04 20.50 -9.94
N TYR A 209 -15.95 19.98 -8.71
CA TYR A 209 -14.83 20.25 -7.84
C TYR A 209 -13.50 19.84 -8.49
N ALA A 210 -13.41 18.60 -8.98
CA ALA A 210 -12.20 18.06 -9.59
C ALA A 210 -11.80 18.79 -10.88
N SER A 211 -12.77 19.28 -11.65
CA SER A 211 -12.50 19.99 -12.90
C SER A 211 -12.07 21.43 -12.68
N LEU A 212 -12.68 22.14 -11.72
CA LEU A 212 -12.50 23.58 -11.53
C LEU A 212 -11.50 23.96 -10.43
N PHE A 213 -11.30 23.11 -9.43
CA PHE A 213 -10.55 23.49 -8.22
C PHE A 213 -9.44 22.51 -7.84
N PHE A 214 -9.37 21.34 -8.47
CA PHE A 214 -8.37 20.32 -8.13
C PHE A 214 -7.16 20.36 -9.07
N TYR A 215 -6.07 20.93 -8.57
CA TYR A 215 -4.76 21.05 -9.25
C TYR A 215 -3.66 20.57 -8.29
N PRO A 216 -3.46 19.25 -8.16
CA PRO A 216 -2.54 18.67 -7.19
C PRO A 216 -1.08 18.90 -7.60
N ASP A 217 -0.19 19.07 -6.60
CA ASP A 217 1.26 18.95 -6.79
C ASP A 217 1.63 17.45 -6.81
N GLU A 218 1.89 16.91 -7.99
CA GLU A 218 2.22 15.49 -8.18
C GLU A 218 3.35 15.02 -7.27
N ASN A 219 4.41 15.81 -7.12
CA ASN A 219 5.56 15.42 -6.29
C ASN A 219 5.19 15.31 -4.81
N ASP A 220 4.25 16.14 -4.34
CA ASP A 220 3.77 16.04 -2.98
C ASP A 220 2.97 14.76 -2.72
N TYR A 221 2.13 14.35 -3.67
CA TYR A 221 1.40 13.09 -3.58
C TYR A 221 2.33 11.89 -3.68
N LEU A 222 3.30 11.88 -4.60
CA LEU A 222 4.28 10.79 -4.70
C LEU A 222 5.08 10.63 -3.40
N ARG A 223 5.59 11.73 -2.82
CA ARG A 223 6.25 11.68 -1.51
C ARG A 223 5.36 11.11 -0.40
N LYS A 224 4.08 11.46 -0.38
CA LYS A 224 3.11 10.92 0.59
C LYS A 224 2.84 9.44 0.37
N ILE A 225 2.72 9.02 -0.89
CA ILE A 225 2.55 7.62 -1.30
C ILE A 225 3.76 6.80 -0.86
N ASP A 226 4.98 7.20 -1.23
CA ASP A 226 6.21 6.47 -0.90
C ASP A 226 6.40 6.36 0.61
N ARG A 227 6.26 7.48 1.32
CA ARG A 227 6.33 7.49 2.77
C ARG A 227 5.27 6.58 3.38
N GLY A 228 4.04 6.66 2.92
CA GLY A 228 2.94 5.83 3.42
C GLY A 228 3.18 4.34 3.18
N LYS A 229 3.65 3.95 1.98
CA LYS A 229 3.98 2.56 1.62
C LYS A 229 5.06 2.00 2.56
N PHE A 230 6.06 2.81 2.89
CA PHE A 230 7.08 2.44 3.88
C PHE A 230 6.43 2.10 5.24
N PHE A 231 5.57 2.96 5.78
CA PHE A 231 4.92 2.67 7.08
C PHE A 231 3.98 1.46 7.04
N ASP A 232 3.24 1.30 5.95
CA ASP A 232 2.31 0.19 5.77
C ASP A 232 3.03 -1.15 5.69
N LYS A 233 4.14 -1.23 4.94
CA LYS A 233 4.98 -2.44 4.84
C LYS A 233 5.28 -3.00 6.24
N HIS A 234 5.86 -2.17 7.10
CA HIS A 234 6.27 -2.58 8.44
C HIS A 234 5.09 -2.87 9.35
N ARG A 235 3.99 -2.12 9.24
CA ARG A 235 2.78 -2.41 10.02
C ARG A 235 2.20 -3.77 9.64
N ASN A 236 2.12 -4.05 8.35
CA ASN A 236 1.58 -5.30 7.82
C ASN A 236 2.48 -6.49 8.21
N GLU A 237 3.81 -6.35 8.13
CA GLU A 237 4.77 -7.35 8.62
C GLU A 237 4.58 -7.64 10.12
N ARG A 238 4.45 -6.60 10.95
CA ARG A 238 4.23 -6.73 12.41
C ARG A 238 2.90 -7.41 12.72
N ASN A 239 1.83 -7.05 12.03
CA ASN A 239 0.50 -7.64 12.19
C ASN A 239 0.50 -9.11 11.76
N LYS A 240 1.11 -9.42 10.61
CA LYS A 240 1.26 -10.78 10.11
C LYS A 240 2.02 -11.66 11.10
N LYS A 241 3.15 -11.18 11.62
CA LYS A 241 3.91 -11.88 12.66
C LYS A 241 3.06 -12.10 13.91
N GLN A 242 2.34 -11.08 14.37
CA GLN A 242 1.47 -11.24 15.55
C GLN A 242 0.41 -12.32 15.33
N PHE A 243 -0.20 -12.38 14.14
CA PHE A 243 -1.20 -13.39 13.78
C PHE A 243 -0.58 -14.80 13.75
N GLU A 244 0.47 -15.02 12.95
CA GLU A 244 1.14 -16.32 12.78
C GLU A 244 1.61 -16.93 14.11
N PHE A 245 2.13 -16.10 15.02
CA PHE A 245 2.67 -16.58 16.29
C PHE A 245 1.59 -16.84 17.36
N THR A 246 0.38 -16.32 17.16
CA THR A 246 -0.79 -16.63 18.01
C THR A 246 -1.70 -17.70 17.42
N ASP A 247 -1.46 -18.10 16.18
CA ASP A 247 -2.19 -19.18 15.53
C ASP A 247 -1.75 -20.54 16.08
N THR A 248 -2.67 -21.26 16.70
CA THR A 248 -2.43 -22.58 17.28
C THR A 248 -2.06 -23.67 16.27
N LEU A 249 -2.25 -23.44 14.97
CA LEU A 249 -1.94 -24.39 13.90
C LEU A 249 -0.55 -24.17 13.29
N THR A 250 -0.11 -22.90 13.18
CA THR A 250 1.10 -22.53 12.43
C THR A 250 2.21 -21.94 13.29
N SER A 251 1.91 -21.59 14.54
CA SER A 251 2.89 -20.95 15.42
C SER A 251 4.07 -21.87 15.74
N PRO A 252 5.30 -21.33 15.80
CA PRO A 252 6.43 -22.06 16.36
C PRO A 252 6.27 -22.31 17.87
N PHE A 253 5.32 -21.67 18.55
CA PHE A 253 5.02 -21.81 19.98
C PHE A 253 4.04 -22.94 20.29
N ASN A 254 4.24 -23.62 21.43
CA ASN A 254 3.30 -24.63 21.92
C ASN A 254 2.06 -23.97 22.55
N LYS A 255 1.03 -24.76 22.85
CA LYS A 255 -0.26 -24.23 23.36
C LYS A 255 -0.09 -23.49 24.69
N GLU A 256 0.79 -23.98 25.57
CA GLU A 256 1.09 -23.35 26.85
C GLU A 256 1.79 -22.00 26.65
N GLU A 257 2.73 -21.88 25.73
CA GLU A 257 3.40 -20.61 25.41
C GLU A 257 2.45 -19.60 24.77
N ILE A 258 1.58 -20.06 23.87
CA ILE A 258 0.56 -19.21 23.23
C ILE A 258 -0.45 -18.71 24.27
N SER A 259 -0.85 -19.53 25.25
CA SER A 259 -1.81 -19.15 26.30
C SER A 259 -1.30 -18.02 27.20
N HIS A 260 0.01 -17.77 27.24
CA HIS A 260 0.60 -16.60 27.90
C HIS A 260 0.43 -15.29 27.12
N HIS A 261 -0.37 -15.26 26.04
CA HIS A 261 -0.71 -14.07 25.26
C HIS A 261 0.52 -13.31 24.76
N ILE A 262 1.36 -13.99 23.96
CA ILE A 262 2.57 -13.40 23.39
C ILE A 262 2.21 -12.14 22.59
N LYS A 263 2.63 -10.99 23.11
CA LYS A 263 2.48 -9.69 22.45
C LYS A 263 3.84 -9.14 22.06
N PHE A 264 4.04 -8.96 20.76
CA PHE A 264 5.25 -8.33 20.24
C PHE A 264 5.18 -6.81 20.48
N ASN A 265 6.21 -6.27 21.13
CA ASN A 265 6.35 -4.84 21.35
C ASN A 265 7.41 -4.29 20.39
N TYR A 266 7.15 -3.14 19.78
CA TYR A 266 8.05 -2.52 18.82
C TYR A 266 8.34 -1.08 19.19
N PHE A 267 9.43 -0.54 18.66
CA PHE A 267 9.60 0.90 18.54
C PHE A 267 8.71 1.45 17.41
N ASP A 268 8.47 2.76 17.44
CA ASP A 268 7.84 3.47 16.34
C ASP A 268 8.66 3.28 15.06
N ILE A 269 7.97 3.08 13.94
CA ILE A 269 8.60 2.94 12.63
C ILE A 269 9.30 4.25 12.29
N SER A 270 10.54 4.19 11.84
CA SER A 270 11.35 5.37 11.56
C SER A 270 12.28 5.15 10.36
N PRO A 271 12.14 5.93 9.29
CA PRO A 271 13.07 5.91 8.15
C PRO A 271 14.51 6.23 8.53
N ARG A 272 14.76 6.87 9.69
CA ARG A 272 16.13 7.21 10.15
C ARG A 272 17.00 5.99 10.47
N TYR A 273 16.39 4.83 10.66
CA TYR A 273 17.08 3.57 10.90
C TYR A 273 17.05 2.65 9.67
N VAL A 274 16.90 3.24 8.50
CA VAL A 274 17.16 2.61 7.22
C VAL A 274 18.50 3.17 6.73
N ALA A 275 19.51 2.31 6.66
CA ALA A 275 20.86 2.72 6.30
C ALA A 275 21.29 2.06 4.98
N LYS A 276 21.83 2.86 4.05
CA LYS A 276 22.51 2.33 2.88
C LYS A 276 23.91 1.87 3.30
N ALA A 277 24.20 0.59 3.15
CA ALA A 277 25.47 -0.02 3.47
C ALA A 277 26.26 -0.35 2.21
N LYS A 278 27.57 -0.12 2.26
CA LYS A 278 28.52 -0.69 1.32
C LYS A 278 28.77 -2.14 1.73
N PHE A 279 28.58 -3.06 0.80
CA PHE A 279 28.81 -4.48 0.98
C PHE A 279 30.19 -4.86 0.43
N SER A 280 31.00 -5.52 1.25
CA SER A 280 32.28 -6.11 0.86
C SER A 280 32.22 -7.61 1.07
N LEU A 281 32.34 -8.38 -0.01
CA LEU A 281 32.35 -9.84 0.03
C LEU A 281 33.57 -10.35 0.80
N ASP A 282 33.36 -11.30 1.71
CA ASP A 282 34.45 -12.06 2.31
C ASP A 282 34.82 -13.22 1.35
N THR A 283 36.07 -13.23 0.89
CA THR A 283 36.58 -14.24 -0.06
C THR A 283 37.12 -15.49 0.65
N SER A 284 37.05 -15.55 1.97
CA SER A 284 37.41 -16.72 2.76
C SER A 284 36.29 -17.76 2.69
N ASP A 285 36.68 -19.01 2.47
CA ASP A 285 35.77 -20.15 2.62
C ASP A 285 35.81 -20.75 4.04
N ALA A 286 36.32 -19.99 5.02
CA ALA A 286 36.41 -20.45 6.40
C ALA A 286 35.01 -20.64 7.01
N VAL A 287 34.72 -21.88 7.37
CA VAL A 287 33.52 -22.27 8.11
C VAL A 287 33.86 -22.37 9.60
N PHE A 288 32.94 -21.95 10.45
CA PHE A 288 33.08 -22.05 11.90
C PHE A 288 31.78 -22.51 12.57
N GLU A 289 31.92 -23.06 13.76
CA GLU A 289 30.81 -23.41 14.64
C GLU A 289 30.26 -22.14 15.32
N MET A 290 29.05 -21.71 14.97
CA MET A 290 28.39 -20.56 15.60
C MET A 290 27.88 -20.99 16.99
N PRO A 291 28.37 -20.37 18.09
CA PRO A 291 27.85 -20.67 19.42
C PRO A 291 26.35 -20.33 19.52
N THR A 292 25.61 -21.12 20.29
CA THR A 292 24.19 -20.88 20.55
C THR A 292 23.91 -20.84 22.05
N THR A 293 22.67 -20.54 22.42
CA THR A 293 22.18 -20.64 23.81
C THR A 293 22.14 -22.07 24.36
N THR A 294 22.38 -23.09 23.52
CA THR A 294 22.43 -24.50 23.93
C THR A 294 23.72 -25.17 23.43
N SER A 295 23.84 -26.49 23.53
CA SER A 295 24.98 -27.25 23.00
C SER A 295 25.02 -27.35 21.48
N ARG A 296 23.94 -26.99 20.76
CA ARG A 296 23.91 -27.03 19.30
C ARG A 296 24.89 -26.00 18.73
N LYS A 297 25.63 -26.37 17.68
CA LYS A 297 26.59 -25.50 17.01
C LYS A 297 26.44 -25.60 15.48
N PRO A 298 25.48 -24.88 14.89
CA PRO A 298 25.33 -24.84 13.44
C PRO A 298 26.59 -24.24 12.78
N LEU A 299 26.89 -24.71 11.58
CA LEU A 299 28.02 -24.24 10.79
C LEU A 299 27.65 -22.97 10.01
N TYR A 300 28.47 -21.94 10.16
CA TYR A 300 28.33 -20.68 9.43
C TYR A 300 29.66 -20.31 8.76
N ARG A 301 29.58 -19.47 7.74
CA ARG A 301 30.73 -18.70 7.25
C ARG A 301 30.46 -17.20 7.36
N VAL A 302 31.51 -16.42 7.47
CA VAL A 302 31.42 -14.97 7.18
C VAL A 302 31.16 -14.86 5.69
N TYR A 303 30.10 -14.13 5.32
CA TYR A 303 29.75 -13.90 3.92
C TYR A 303 30.25 -12.54 3.46
N GLY A 304 30.21 -11.54 4.32
CA GLY A 304 30.74 -10.22 4.00
C GLY A 304 30.53 -9.20 5.10
N HIS A 305 31.05 -8.01 4.85
CA HIS A 305 31.01 -6.88 5.75
C HIS A 305 30.10 -5.78 5.20
N LEU A 306 29.41 -5.12 6.11
CA LEU A 306 28.43 -4.09 5.84
C LEU A 306 28.91 -2.81 6.52
N ASP A 307 29.43 -1.86 5.75
CA ASP A 307 29.86 -0.55 6.25
C ASP A 307 28.77 0.49 5.96
N PHE A 308 28.27 1.16 7.00
CA PHE A 308 27.16 2.11 6.87
C PHE A 308 27.26 3.24 7.89
N SER A 309 26.39 4.23 7.74
CA SER A 309 26.29 5.34 8.69
C SER A 309 24.86 5.53 9.18
N ILE A 310 24.68 5.77 10.48
CA ILE A 310 23.42 6.23 11.08
C ILE A 310 23.73 7.49 11.88
N ASN A 311 23.02 8.59 11.60
CA ASN A 311 23.25 9.90 12.22
C ASN A 311 24.75 10.30 12.21
N ASP A 312 25.39 10.21 11.04
CA ASP A 312 26.81 10.54 10.82
C ASP A 312 27.82 9.70 11.62
N THR A 313 27.37 8.63 12.28
CA THR A 313 28.26 7.67 12.95
C THR A 313 28.53 6.51 12.01
N MET A 314 29.81 6.31 11.65
CA MET A 314 30.24 5.15 10.87
C MET A 314 30.18 3.89 11.74
N LEU A 315 29.60 2.84 11.18
CA LEU A 315 29.31 1.57 11.83
C LEU A 315 29.60 0.44 10.85
N ASN A 316 29.85 -0.74 11.40
CA ASN A 316 29.98 -1.95 10.60
C ASN A 316 29.21 -3.11 11.24
N LEU A 317 28.80 -4.06 10.40
CA LEU A 317 28.27 -5.35 10.80
C LEU A 317 28.84 -6.43 9.89
N THR A 318 29.00 -7.63 10.42
CA THR A 318 29.34 -8.81 9.63
C THR A 318 28.08 -9.61 9.32
N ALA A 319 27.90 -9.99 8.07
CA ALA A 319 26.83 -10.86 7.60
C ALA A 319 27.34 -12.29 7.49
N TYR A 320 26.53 -13.24 7.94
CA TYR A 320 26.88 -14.66 8.01
C TYR A 320 25.95 -15.49 7.12
N GLN A 321 26.46 -16.56 6.52
CA GLN A 321 25.65 -17.52 5.79
C GLN A 321 25.63 -18.84 6.53
N ASN A 322 24.43 -19.39 6.75
CA ASN A 322 24.25 -20.70 7.37
C ASN A 322 24.52 -21.79 6.33
N MET A 323 25.50 -22.65 6.59
CA MET A 323 25.94 -23.69 5.66
C MET A 323 24.86 -24.77 5.43
N GLU A 324 23.96 -24.98 6.39
CA GLU A 324 22.86 -25.95 6.27
C GLU A 324 21.79 -25.49 5.26
N PHE A 325 21.69 -24.18 4.99
CA PHE A 325 20.63 -23.61 4.17
C PHE A 325 21.08 -23.17 2.76
N ILE A 326 22.36 -23.31 2.40
CA ILE A 326 22.89 -22.84 1.10
C ILE A 326 22.08 -23.37 -0.09
N SER A 327 21.69 -24.64 -0.06
CA SER A 327 20.92 -25.28 -1.13
C SER A 327 19.40 -25.14 -0.96
N HIS A 328 18.92 -24.46 0.09
CA HIS A 328 17.50 -24.31 0.35
C HIS A 328 16.90 -23.28 -0.62
N PRO A 329 15.82 -23.60 -1.37
CA PRO A 329 15.29 -22.72 -2.41
C PRO A 329 14.84 -21.35 -1.89
N VAL A 330 14.37 -21.29 -0.64
CA VAL A 330 13.94 -20.05 0.02
C VAL A 330 15.07 -19.34 0.79
N TYR A 331 15.87 -20.08 1.57
CA TYR A 331 16.79 -19.52 2.54
C TYR A 331 18.25 -19.44 2.06
N GLY A 332 18.60 -20.09 0.95
CA GLY A 332 19.99 -20.14 0.45
C GLY A 332 20.55 -18.78 0.06
N SER A 333 19.68 -17.85 -0.34
CA SER A 333 20.04 -16.46 -0.62
C SER A 333 19.91 -15.52 0.58
N SER A 334 19.65 -16.03 1.79
CA SER A 334 19.49 -15.23 3.01
C SER A 334 20.80 -15.18 3.79
N LEU A 335 21.16 -13.99 4.25
CA LEU A 335 22.28 -13.75 5.15
C LEU A 335 21.76 -13.31 6.51
N PHE A 336 22.34 -13.90 7.53
CA PHE A 336 22.04 -13.67 8.93
C PHE A 336 22.93 -12.56 9.48
N VAL A 337 22.34 -11.50 10.03
CA VAL A 337 23.05 -10.35 10.60
C VAL A 337 22.63 -10.16 12.05
N PRO A 338 23.24 -10.92 12.99
CA PRO A 338 23.01 -10.73 14.42
C PRO A 338 23.72 -9.48 14.89
N PHE A 339 23.11 -8.69 15.78
CA PHE A 339 23.74 -7.50 16.34
C PHE A 339 23.29 -7.20 17.77
N THR A 340 24.16 -6.48 18.47
CA THR A 340 23.84 -5.79 19.73
C THR A 340 24.06 -4.29 19.56
N ASP A 341 23.43 -3.50 20.40
CA ASP A 341 23.51 -2.05 20.45
C ASP A 341 23.27 -1.54 21.88
N LEU A 342 23.35 -0.23 22.10
CA LEU A 342 23.21 0.38 23.43
C LEU A 342 21.78 0.32 24.01
N THR A 343 20.81 -0.28 23.29
CA THR A 343 19.46 -0.55 23.81
C THR A 343 19.31 -1.92 24.49
N ASN A 344 20.24 -2.86 24.25
CA ASN A 344 20.17 -4.23 24.76
C ASN A 344 20.17 -4.27 26.29
N GLY A 345 19.37 -5.18 26.86
CA GLY A 345 19.18 -5.35 28.30
C GLY A 345 18.26 -4.28 28.94
N ASN A 346 18.17 -3.09 28.35
CA ASN A 346 17.31 -2.02 28.83
C ASN A 346 15.94 -2.03 28.13
N THR A 347 15.90 -1.69 26.83
CA THR A 347 14.66 -1.59 26.04
C THR A 347 14.49 -2.72 25.04
N THR A 348 15.57 -3.40 24.65
CA THR A 348 15.59 -4.56 23.73
C THR A 348 16.14 -5.81 24.43
N TYR A 349 15.97 -6.98 23.83
CA TYR A 349 16.39 -8.26 24.42
C TYR A 349 17.90 -8.28 24.73
N GLY A 350 18.30 -8.81 25.88
CA GLY A 350 19.70 -8.76 26.33
C GLY A 350 20.67 -9.50 25.41
N GLY A 351 20.25 -10.62 24.83
CA GLY A 351 21.09 -11.47 23.98
C GLY A 351 21.31 -10.95 22.56
N GLY A 352 20.70 -9.84 22.15
CA GLY A 352 20.81 -9.31 20.79
C GLY A 352 19.52 -9.36 19.99
N ARG A 353 19.59 -8.84 18.77
CA ARG A 353 18.51 -8.88 17.76
C ARG A 353 19.10 -9.27 16.42
N TYR A 354 18.24 -9.73 15.53
CA TYR A 354 18.62 -10.23 14.22
C TYR A 354 18.02 -9.37 13.11
N LEU A 355 18.77 -9.31 12.01
CA LEU A 355 18.29 -8.89 10.71
C LEU A 355 18.62 -10.00 9.72
N ASP A 356 17.67 -10.28 8.83
CA ASP A 356 17.92 -11.13 7.67
C ASP A 356 17.91 -10.26 6.43
N ILE A 357 18.97 -10.36 5.63
CA ILE A 357 19.12 -9.65 4.36
C ILE A 357 19.29 -10.65 3.23
N ARG A 358 18.92 -10.29 2.01
CA ARG A 358 19.25 -11.11 0.84
C ARG A 358 20.66 -10.80 0.37
N ILE A 359 21.34 -11.80 -0.21
CA ILE A 359 22.61 -11.60 -0.90
C ILE A 359 22.42 -10.49 -1.95
N PRO A 360 23.18 -9.39 -1.88
CA PRO A 360 22.99 -8.28 -2.80
C PRO A 360 23.56 -8.60 -4.18
N GLU A 361 22.92 -8.07 -5.23
CA GLU A 361 23.42 -8.17 -6.61
C GLU A 361 24.54 -7.14 -6.90
N THR A 362 24.73 -6.17 -5.99
CA THR A 362 25.70 -5.07 -6.11
C THR A 362 26.49 -4.91 -4.80
N ASP A 363 27.45 -3.99 -4.79
CA ASP A 363 28.22 -3.60 -3.59
C ASP A 363 27.44 -2.66 -2.65
N SER A 364 26.13 -2.51 -2.84
CA SER A 364 25.26 -1.64 -2.05
C SER A 364 24.01 -2.40 -1.61
N ILE A 365 23.65 -2.28 -0.34
CA ILE A 365 22.44 -2.88 0.23
C ILE A 365 21.77 -1.95 1.24
N GLU A 366 20.46 -2.05 1.38
CA GLU A 366 19.70 -1.36 2.43
C GLU A 366 19.59 -2.23 3.70
N LEU A 367 19.99 -1.66 4.83
CA LEU A 367 19.80 -2.25 6.16
C LEU A 367 18.64 -1.55 6.86
N ASP A 368 17.52 -2.25 6.99
CA ASP A 368 16.31 -1.73 7.63
C ASP A 368 16.15 -2.28 9.05
N PHE A 369 16.65 -1.53 10.04
CA PHE A 369 16.56 -1.93 11.44
C PHE A 369 15.12 -1.89 11.99
N ASN A 370 14.14 -1.36 11.25
CA ASN A 370 12.73 -1.46 11.66
C ASN A 370 12.18 -2.89 11.57
N SER A 371 12.83 -3.74 10.77
CA SER A 371 12.56 -5.17 10.65
C SER A 371 13.41 -6.03 11.59
N ALA A 372 14.25 -5.42 12.44
CA ALA A 372 15.04 -6.16 13.41
C ALA A 372 14.14 -6.88 14.42
N TYR A 373 14.38 -8.17 14.64
CA TYR A 373 13.54 -9.02 15.46
C TYR A 373 14.32 -9.72 16.57
N ASN A 374 13.64 -10.13 17.65
CA ASN A 374 14.26 -10.89 18.72
C ASN A 374 14.37 -12.37 18.34
N PRO A 375 15.45 -13.07 18.74
CA PRO A 375 15.53 -14.52 18.61
C PRO A 375 14.38 -15.23 19.34
N TYR A 376 14.05 -16.45 18.91
CA TYR A 376 13.02 -17.25 19.58
C TYR A 376 13.32 -17.54 21.06
N CYS A 377 14.60 -17.61 21.44
CA CYS A 377 15.01 -17.75 22.84
C CYS A 377 14.63 -16.56 23.73
N ALA A 378 14.28 -15.40 23.14
CA ALA A 378 13.74 -14.27 23.89
C ALA A 378 12.31 -14.54 24.42
N TYR A 379 11.62 -15.51 23.84
CA TYR A 379 10.24 -15.86 24.15
C TYR A 379 10.13 -17.24 24.82
N SER A 380 11.01 -18.18 24.47
CA SER A 380 11.02 -19.53 25.04
C SER A 380 12.41 -20.14 25.07
N GLU A 381 12.80 -20.64 26.25
CA GLU A 381 14.11 -21.23 26.51
C GLU A 381 14.38 -22.53 25.74
N ARG A 382 13.35 -23.17 25.16
CA ARG A 382 13.53 -24.39 24.35
C ARG A 382 14.28 -24.16 23.05
N TRP A 383 14.34 -22.91 22.59
CA TRP A 383 14.96 -22.57 21.32
C TRP A 383 16.46 -22.35 21.47
N SER A 384 17.23 -23.07 20.65
CA SER A 384 18.66 -22.85 20.46
C SER A 384 18.89 -21.73 19.46
N CYS A 385 19.36 -20.58 19.94
CA CYS A 385 19.55 -19.37 19.13
C CYS A 385 21.03 -18.98 19.07
N PRO A 386 21.55 -18.58 17.88
CA PRO A 386 22.92 -18.07 17.74
C PRO A 386 23.25 -16.93 18.71
N LEU A 387 24.44 -16.94 19.29
CA LEU A 387 24.92 -15.79 20.06
C LEU A 387 25.46 -14.71 19.11
N VAL A 388 25.22 -13.44 19.43
CA VAL A 388 25.77 -12.34 18.64
C VAL A 388 27.30 -12.32 18.79
N PRO A 389 28.08 -12.42 17.70
CA PRO A 389 29.53 -12.30 17.77
C PRO A 389 29.95 -10.91 18.29
N PHE A 390 31.02 -10.85 19.09
CA PHE A 390 31.47 -9.61 19.74
C PHE A 390 31.71 -8.45 18.77
N GLY A 391 32.19 -8.75 17.55
CA GLY A 391 32.43 -7.75 16.51
C GLY A 391 31.16 -7.10 15.95
N ASN A 392 29.97 -7.71 16.13
CA ASN A 392 28.69 -7.14 15.71
C ASN A 392 28.03 -6.34 16.85
N HIS A 393 28.77 -5.41 17.44
CA HIS A 393 28.27 -4.48 18.44
C HIS A 393 28.25 -3.04 17.91
N LEU A 394 27.07 -2.43 17.87
CA LEU A 394 26.88 -1.05 17.45
C LEU A 394 26.92 -0.12 18.66
N ASN A 395 27.90 0.77 18.71
CA ASN A 395 28.06 1.73 19.81
C ASN A 395 27.09 2.94 19.73
N ILE A 396 25.84 2.69 19.31
CA ILE A 396 24.75 3.66 19.27
C ILE A 396 23.45 3.01 19.76
N LYS A 397 22.40 3.81 20.00
CA LYS A 397 21.07 3.28 20.34
C LYS A 397 20.24 3.08 19.08
N ILE A 398 19.91 1.85 18.74
CA ILE A 398 19.01 1.53 17.61
C ILE A 398 17.58 1.41 18.12
N LYS A 399 16.85 2.53 18.14
CA LYS A 399 15.43 2.58 18.55
C LYS A 399 14.47 2.28 17.39
N ALA A 400 14.69 1.15 16.73
CA ALA A 400 13.84 0.60 15.67
C ALA A 400 13.68 -0.91 15.86
N GLY A 401 12.65 -1.53 15.29
CA GLY A 401 12.42 -2.98 15.39
C GLY A 401 11.80 -3.42 16.73
N GLU A 402 11.98 -4.69 17.06
CA GLU A 402 11.41 -5.31 18.26
C GLU A 402 12.07 -4.80 19.54
N LYS A 403 11.22 -4.58 20.55
CA LYS A 403 11.58 -4.32 21.94
C LYS A 403 11.62 -5.63 22.70
N LYS A 404 12.18 -5.61 23.91
CA LYS A 404 12.22 -6.80 24.77
C LYS A 404 10.80 -7.30 25.06
N TYR A 405 10.64 -8.61 25.01
CA TYR A 405 9.45 -9.26 25.52
C TYR A 405 9.36 -9.03 27.04
N LYS A 406 8.17 -8.66 27.53
CA LYS A 406 7.87 -8.68 28.96
C LYS A 406 6.93 -9.85 29.17
N GLN A 407 7.39 -10.90 29.84
CA GLN A 407 6.47 -11.90 30.37
C GLN A 407 5.47 -11.16 31.26
N SER A 408 4.17 -11.32 30.98
CA SER A 408 3.13 -10.93 31.93
C SER A 408 3.39 -11.75 33.19
N ARG A 409 3.84 -11.09 34.26
CA ARG A 409 3.89 -11.69 35.59
C ARG A 409 2.49 -11.85 36.13
#